data_AF-A0A967WF40-F1
#
_entry.id   AF-A0A967WF40-F1
#
_cell.length_a   1.000
_cell.length_b   1.000
_cell.length_c   1.000
_cell.angle_alpha   90.00
_cell.angle_beta   90.00
_cell.angle_gamma   90.00
#
_symmetry.space_group_name_H-M   'P 1'
#
loop_
_entity.id
_entity.type
_entity.pdbx_description
1 polymer ?
#
loop_
_entity_poly.entity_id
_entity_poly.type
_entity_poly.pdbx_seq_one_letter_code
_entity_poly.pdbx_strand_id
1 'polypeptide(L)'
;MSNEEYWDAFLGVNLDRVDPDTDLIIGFEEERQARKLIMIPSESMAPRAVRQALGSVFNNVYAEGYPPLRMTRDEESTLLDIPHQLAYYRRYADRRFYKGVDYVHFVETLAQRRCAHCFANERVSGSDIYVNVQPLSGAAANLAVYDAVVDVGDVVMGMDLYQGGHLTHGSEFN
;
A
#
# COMPACT_ATOMS: atom_id res chain seq x y z
N MET A 1 -19.61 -29.37 14.04
CA MET A 1 -19.60 -28.08 13.35
C MET A 1 -19.43 -28.36 11.88
N SER A 2 -20.44 -28.08 11.05
CA SER A 2 -20.31 -28.13 9.60
C SER A 2 -19.35 -27.03 9.11
N ASN A 3 -18.88 -27.11 7.86
CA ASN A 3 -18.06 -26.05 7.27
C ASN A 3 -18.79 -24.69 7.24
N GLU A 4 -20.12 -24.73 7.08
CA GLU A 4 -20.98 -23.55 7.08
C GLU A 4 -21.10 -22.95 8.49
N GLU A 5 -21.33 -23.79 9.51
CA GLU A 5 -21.36 -23.36 10.90
C GLU A 5 -20.01 -22.77 11.37
N TYR A 6 -18.89 -23.32 10.90
CA TYR A 6 -17.56 -22.79 11.21
C TYR A 6 -17.31 -21.45 10.53
N TRP A 7 -17.68 -21.33 9.25
CA TRP A 7 -17.55 -20.07 8.52
C TRP A 7 -18.36 -18.97 9.21
N ASP A 8 -19.63 -19.21 9.49
CA ASP A 8 -20.50 -18.22 10.11
C ASP A 8 -20.04 -17.83 11.51
N ALA A 9 -19.47 -18.77 12.27
CA ALA A 9 -19.00 -18.51 13.63
C ALA A 9 -17.69 -17.71 13.69
N PHE A 10 -16.78 -17.90 12.74
CA PHE A 10 -15.40 -17.38 12.84
C PHE A 10 -15.00 -16.40 11.75
N LEU A 11 -15.54 -16.51 10.54
CA LEU A 11 -15.09 -15.76 9.36
C LEU A 11 -16.18 -14.88 8.74
N GLY A 12 -17.45 -15.25 8.88
CA GLY A 12 -18.61 -14.53 8.33
C GLY A 12 -19.33 -13.63 9.33
N VAL A 13 -18.91 -13.64 10.60
CA VAL A 13 -19.53 -12.83 11.65
C VAL A 13 -19.06 -11.37 11.58
N ASN A 14 -20.00 -10.43 11.72
CA ASN A 14 -19.72 -9.00 11.69
C ASN A 14 -19.14 -8.49 13.02
N LEU A 15 -18.43 -7.36 12.95
CA LEU A 15 -17.78 -6.74 14.11
C LEU A 15 -18.75 -6.44 15.26
N ASP A 16 -19.96 -5.96 14.98
CA ASP A 16 -21.01 -5.66 15.97
C ASP A 16 -21.40 -6.89 16.84
N ARG A 17 -21.16 -8.10 16.32
CA ARG A 17 -21.42 -9.36 17.01
C ARG A 17 -20.19 -9.92 17.71
N VAL A 18 -19.00 -9.71 17.16
CA VAL A 18 -17.73 -10.18 17.75
C VAL A 18 -17.28 -9.27 18.88
N ASP A 19 -17.32 -7.96 18.65
CA ASP A 19 -16.83 -6.92 19.54
C ASP A 19 -17.72 -5.65 19.40
N PRO A 20 -18.89 -5.63 20.06
CA PRO A 20 -19.82 -4.50 20.00
C PRO A 20 -19.26 -3.22 20.60
N ASP A 21 -18.28 -3.30 21.51
CA ASP A 21 -17.65 -2.13 22.12
C ASP A 21 -16.75 -1.42 21.10
N THR A 22 -15.97 -2.17 20.32
CA THR A 22 -15.17 -1.61 19.23
C THR A 22 -16.06 -1.04 18.12
N ASP A 23 -17.15 -1.71 17.75
CA ASP A 23 -18.13 -1.19 16.78
C ASP A 23 -18.72 0.16 17.23
N LEU A 24 -19.10 0.26 18.51
CA LEU A 24 -19.61 1.49 19.11
C LEU A 24 -18.57 2.62 19.06
N ILE A 25 -17.30 2.34 19.38
CA ILE A 25 -16.22 3.33 19.33
C ILE A 25 -15.96 3.82 17.90
N ILE A 26 -16.00 2.93 16.90
CA ILE A 26 -15.91 3.31 15.49
C ILE A 26 -17.05 4.27 15.12
N GLY A 27 -18.27 4.01 15.58
CA GLY A 27 -19.41 4.89 15.39
C GLY A 27 -19.18 6.30 15.98
N PHE A 28 -18.60 6.39 17.17
CA PHE A 28 -18.24 7.69 17.77
C PHE A 28 -17.18 8.44 16.95
N GLU A 29 -16.19 7.74 16.40
CA GLU A 29 -15.18 8.35 15.53
C GLU A 29 -15.77 8.82 14.19
N GLU A 30 -16.67 8.04 13.58
CA GLU A 30 -17.40 8.46 12.38
C GLU A 30 -18.21 9.74 12.63
N GLU A 31 -18.93 9.80 13.75
CA GLU A 31 -19.68 11.00 14.15
C GLU A 31 -18.75 12.19 14.41
N ARG A 32 -17.60 11.97 15.07
CA ARG A 32 -16.59 13.00 15.30
C ARG A 32 -16.09 13.60 13.99
N GLN A 33 -15.74 12.75 13.02
CA GLN A 33 -15.26 13.16 11.70
C GLN A 33 -16.34 13.91 10.91
N ALA A 34 -17.59 13.48 10.99
CA ALA A 34 -18.69 14.12 10.28
C ALA A 34 -19.11 15.48 10.85
N ARG A 35 -18.90 15.70 12.16
CA ARG A 35 -19.43 16.88 12.87
C ARG A 35 -18.37 17.91 13.29
N LYS A 36 -17.08 17.57 13.27
CA LYS A 36 -16.01 18.52 13.64
C LYS A 36 -15.35 19.13 12.42
N LEU A 37 -14.93 20.38 12.57
CA LEU A 37 -13.99 21.01 11.64
C LEU A 37 -12.59 20.51 11.97
N ILE A 38 -12.08 19.60 11.15
CA ILE A 38 -10.72 19.04 11.27
C ILE A 38 -9.78 19.92 10.46
N MET A 39 -8.94 20.69 11.16
CA MET A 39 -8.00 21.66 10.57
C MET A 39 -6.54 21.21 10.63
N ILE A 40 -6.31 19.90 10.83
CA ILE A 40 -4.96 19.32 10.83
C ILE A 40 -4.55 19.15 9.35
N PRO A 41 -3.49 19.83 8.88
CA PRO A 41 -3.18 19.92 7.45
C PRO A 41 -2.74 18.59 6.81
N SER A 42 -2.29 17.63 7.62
CA SER A 42 -1.89 16.30 7.19
C SER A 42 -3.01 15.26 7.28
N GLU A 43 -4.14 15.59 7.91
CA GLU A 43 -5.29 14.69 7.98
C GLU A 43 -6.17 14.82 6.73
N SER A 44 -6.77 13.70 6.32
CA SER A 44 -7.71 13.66 5.20
C SER A 44 -8.69 12.49 5.37
N MET A 45 -9.76 12.48 4.58
CA MET A 45 -10.78 11.43 4.58
C MET A 45 -10.60 10.50 3.38
N ALA A 46 -10.27 9.23 3.65
CA ALA A 46 -10.13 8.24 2.59
C ALA A 46 -11.50 7.92 1.94
N PRO A 47 -11.60 7.94 0.59
CA PRO A 47 -12.84 7.57 -0.11
C PRO A 47 -13.28 6.15 0.24
N ARG A 48 -14.61 5.91 0.23
CA ARG A 48 -15.18 4.58 0.53
C ARG A 48 -14.57 3.46 -0.32
N ALA A 49 -14.31 3.72 -1.61
CA ALA A 49 -13.69 2.75 -2.52
C ALA A 49 -12.28 2.32 -2.06
N VAL A 50 -11.49 3.24 -1.49
CA VAL A 50 -10.17 2.93 -0.93
C VAL A 50 -10.32 2.02 0.29
N ARG A 51 -11.24 2.35 1.20
CA ARG A 51 -11.52 1.52 2.39
C ARG A 51 -12.03 0.12 2.03
N GLN A 52 -12.85 0.01 0.97
CA GLN A 52 -13.31 -1.29 0.46
C GLN A 52 -12.15 -2.16 -0.05
N ALA A 53 -11.19 -1.58 -0.77
CA ALA A 53 -10.01 -2.30 -1.22
C ALA A 53 -9.11 -2.72 -0.03
N LEU A 54 -8.91 -1.82 0.93
CA LEU A 54 -8.13 -2.09 2.16
C LEU A 54 -8.78 -3.16 3.04
N GLY A 55 -10.10 -3.30 3.05
CA GLY A 55 -10.82 -4.35 3.78
C GLY A 55 -11.01 -5.66 3.01
N SER A 56 -10.33 -5.84 1.87
CA SER A 56 -10.51 -7.02 1.02
C SER A 56 -9.65 -8.22 1.46
N VAL A 57 -9.88 -9.37 0.81
CA VAL A 57 -9.15 -10.63 1.05
C VAL A 57 -7.64 -10.56 0.74
N PHE A 58 -7.16 -9.48 0.12
CA PHE A 58 -5.72 -9.28 -0.08
C PHE A 58 -4.94 -9.15 1.24
N ASN A 59 -5.59 -8.85 2.38
CA ASN A 59 -4.97 -8.90 3.70
C ASN A 59 -4.50 -10.31 4.11
N ASN A 60 -5.00 -11.36 3.47
CA ASN A 60 -4.68 -12.74 3.82
C ASN A 60 -3.42 -13.26 3.09
N VAL A 61 -2.78 -12.43 2.26
CA VAL A 61 -1.77 -12.88 1.31
C VAL A 61 -0.36 -12.49 1.76
N TYR A 62 0.53 -13.47 1.81
CA TYR A 62 1.96 -13.25 2.03
C TYR A 62 2.71 -13.30 0.70
N ALA A 63 3.09 -12.13 0.17
CA ALA A 63 3.63 -11.99 -1.19
C ALA A 63 5.06 -11.45 -1.21
N GLU A 64 5.97 -12.00 -0.40
CA GLU A 64 7.34 -11.52 -0.31
C GLU A 64 8.07 -11.53 -1.66
N GLY A 65 8.80 -10.44 -1.93
CA GLY A 65 9.49 -10.18 -3.18
C GLY A 65 8.76 -9.15 -4.05
N TYR A 66 9.09 -9.12 -5.34
CA TYR A 66 8.57 -8.15 -6.29
C TYR A 66 7.90 -8.82 -7.49
N PRO A 67 6.98 -8.12 -8.18
CA PRO A 67 6.48 -8.54 -9.47
C PRO A 67 7.60 -8.75 -10.50
N PRO A 68 7.35 -9.53 -11.55
CA PRO A 68 8.28 -9.62 -12.67
C PRO A 68 8.56 -8.22 -13.26
N LEU A 69 9.84 -7.91 -13.48
CA LEU A 69 10.29 -6.61 -14.04
C LEU A 69 9.61 -6.24 -15.37
N ARG A 70 9.19 -7.24 -16.15
CA ARG A 70 8.39 -7.02 -17.36
C ARG A 70 7.07 -6.33 -17.03
N MET A 71 6.31 -6.86 -16.08
CA MET A 71 5.00 -6.32 -15.71
C MET A 71 5.12 -4.90 -15.16
N THR A 72 6.18 -4.57 -14.41
CA THR A 72 6.39 -3.20 -13.92
C THR A 72 6.65 -2.18 -15.05
N ARG A 73 6.88 -2.66 -16.28
CA ARG A 73 7.16 -1.87 -17.49
C ARG A 73 6.08 -1.99 -18.57
N ASP A 74 5.15 -2.92 -18.43
CA ASP A 74 4.03 -3.09 -19.35
C ASP A 74 3.03 -1.93 -19.23
N GLU A 75 2.32 -1.66 -20.33
CA GLU A 75 1.17 -0.76 -20.36
C GLU A 75 -0.03 -1.34 -19.60
N GLU A 76 -0.92 -0.50 -19.09
CA GLU A 76 -2.08 -0.95 -18.30
C GLU A 76 -2.98 -1.93 -19.09
N SER A 77 -3.14 -1.74 -20.40
CA SER A 77 -3.88 -2.67 -21.27
C SER A 77 -3.26 -4.07 -21.31
N THR A 78 -1.93 -4.16 -21.26
CA THR A 78 -1.19 -5.43 -21.27
C THR A 78 -1.15 -6.06 -19.88
N LEU A 79 -1.10 -5.25 -18.82
CA LEU A 79 -1.25 -5.71 -17.45
C LEU A 79 -2.61 -6.35 -17.20
N LEU A 80 -3.66 -5.79 -17.77
CA LEU A 80 -5.04 -6.27 -17.62
C LEU A 80 -5.42 -7.39 -18.60
N ASP A 81 -4.52 -7.81 -19.50
CA ASP A 81 -4.64 -9.09 -20.19
C ASP A 81 -4.29 -10.25 -19.22
N ILE A 82 -5.22 -10.49 -18.29
CA ILE A 82 -5.06 -11.50 -17.23
C ILE A 82 -4.74 -12.89 -17.80
N PRO A 83 -5.44 -13.41 -18.84
CA PRO A 83 -5.09 -14.69 -19.43
C PRO A 83 -3.64 -14.76 -19.93
N HIS A 84 -3.16 -13.71 -20.62
CA HIS A 84 -1.78 -13.64 -21.07
C HIS A 84 -0.79 -13.66 -19.91
N GLN A 85 -1.01 -12.81 -18.90
CA GLN A 85 -0.11 -12.70 -17.76
C GLN A 85 -0.07 -13.99 -16.93
N LEU A 86 -1.22 -14.64 -16.71
CA LEU A 86 -1.28 -15.93 -16.02
C LEU A 86 -0.63 -17.06 -16.83
N ALA A 87 -0.79 -17.07 -18.16
CA ALA A 87 -0.10 -18.05 -19.01
C ALA A 87 1.42 -17.89 -18.91
N TYR A 88 1.90 -16.64 -18.91
CA TYR A 88 3.32 -16.33 -18.71
C TYR A 88 3.80 -16.80 -17.34
N TYR A 89 3.07 -16.45 -16.27
CA TYR A 89 3.37 -16.86 -14.91
C TYR A 89 3.47 -18.38 -14.78
N ARG A 90 2.47 -19.12 -15.30
CA ARG A 90 2.47 -20.60 -15.22
C ARG A 90 3.63 -21.25 -15.97
N ARG A 91 4.13 -20.59 -17.01
CA ARG A 91 5.24 -21.09 -17.83
C ARG A 91 6.60 -20.78 -17.23
N TYR A 92 6.79 -19.57 -16.68
CA TYR A 92 8.10 -19.06 -16.29
C TYR A 92 8.25 -18.80 -14.79
N ALA A 93 7.20 -19.03 -14.01
CA ALA A 93 7.08 -18.64 -12.60
C ALA A 93 7.37 -17.13 -12.39
N ASP A 94 7.60 -16.74 -11.14
CA ASP A 94 7.95 -15.39 -10.74
C ASP A 94 9.14 -15.34 -9.77
N ARG A 95 9.49 -14.12 -9.38
CA ARG A 95 10.56 -13.80 -8.42
C ARG A 95 10.10 -13.80 -6.96
N ARG A 96 8.81 -14.02 -6.67
CA ARG A 96 8.34 -14.05 -5.29
C ARG A 96 8.77 -15.34 -4.61
N PHE A 97 9.06 -15.24 -3.32
CA PHE A 97 9.50 -16.37 -2.50
C PHE A 97 8.36 -17.38 -2.27
N TYR A 98 7.13 -16.88 -2.14
CA TYR A 98 5.92 -17.69 -1.97
C TYR A 98 5.14 -17.80 -3.28
N LYS A 99 4.54 -18.97 -3.54
CA LYS A 99 3.79 -19.29 -4.77
C LYS A 99 2.29 -19.23 -4.54
N GLY A 100 1.50 -19.12 -5.62
CA GLY A 100 0.04 -19.03 -5.56
C GLY A 100 -0.47 -17.63 -5.22
N VAL A 101 0.36 -16.61 -5.39
CA VAL A 101 0.06 -15.20 -5.12
C VAL A 101 -0.01 -14.38 -6.41
N ASP A 102 -0.36 -15.04 -7.50
CA ASP A 102 -0.27 -14.53 -8.88
C ASP A 102 -1.09 -13.25 -9.05
N TYR A 103 -2.24 -13.16 -8.38
CA TYR A 103 -3.11 -11.98 -8.43
C TYR A 103 -2.52 -10.73 -7.77
N VAL A 104 -1.57 -10.90 -6.83
CA VAL A 104 -0.88 -9.78 -6.17
C VAL A 104 -0.01 -9.01 -7.16
N HIS A 105 0.52 -9.68 -8.19
CA HIS A 105 1.28 -9.01 -9.24
C HIS A 105 0.45 -7.94 -9.94
N PHE A 106 -0.82 -8.22 -10.22
CA PHE A 106 -1.68 -7.29 -10.93
C PHE A 106 -1.97 -6.05 -10.10
N VAL A 107 -2.38 -6.22 -8.84
CA VAL A 107 -2.68 -5.06 -7.97
C VAL A 107 -1.43 -4.21 -7.72
N GLU A 108 -0.27 -4.84 -7.49
CA GLU A 108 0.97 -4.12 -7.22
C GLU A 108 1.47 -3.37 -8.47
N THR A 109 1.49 -4.02 -9.63
CA THR A 109 1.97 -3.39 -10.89
C THR A 109 1.01 -2.32 -11.39
N LEU A 110 -0.29 -2.51 -11.20
CA LEU A 110 -1.30 -1.48 -11.49
C LEU A 110 -1.12 -0.26 -10.58
N ALA A 111 -0.85 -0.47 -9.28
CA ALA A 111 -0.56 0.61 -8.35
C ALA A 111 0.73 1.37 -8.73
N GLN A 112 1.81 0.64 -9.06
CA GLN A 112 3.06 1.22 -9.54
C GLN A 112 2.84 2.09 -10.79
N ARG A 113 2.13 1.53 -11.79
CA ARG A 113 1.86 2.22 -13.06
C ARG A 113 1.02 3.47 -12.86
N ARG A 114 -0.08 3.36 -12.11
CA ARG A 114 -0.96 4.51 -11.82
C ARG A 114 -0.24 5.59 -11.01
N CYS A 115 0.58 5.20 -10.02
CA CYS A 115 1.41 6.14 -9.28
C CYS A 115 2.37 6.89 -10.21
N ALA A 116 3.08 6.17 -11.08
CA ALA A 116 3.98 6.78 -12.06
C ALA A 116 3.25 7.79 -12.97
N HIS A 117 2.05 7.45 -13.44
CA HIS A 117 1.24 8.39 -14.23
C HIS A 117 0.74 9.60 -13.45
N CYS A 118 0.40 9.46 -12.16
CA CYS A 118 -0.01 10.58 -11.31
C CYS A 118 1.07 11.65 -11.17
N PHE A 119 2.35 11.28 -11.24
CA PHE A 119 3.50 12.20 -11.12
C PHE A 119 4.15 12.55 -12.47
N ALA A 120 3.63 12.01 -13.58
CA ALA A 120 4.08 12.36 -14.92
C ALA A 120 3.78 13.82 -15.25
N ASN A 121 4.65 14.46 -16.02
CA ASN A 121 4.51 15.85 -16.46
C ASN A 121 5.20 16.06 -17.80
N GLU A 122 5.18 17.29 -18.33
CA GLU A 122 5.75 17.64 -19.63
C GLU A 122 7.25 17.31 -19.78
N ARG A 123 7.99 17.17 -18.67
CA ARG A 123 9.43 16.88 -18.67
C ARG A 123 9.76 15.43 -18.42
N VAL A 124 8.89 14.70 -17.72
CA VAL A 124 9.14 13.32 -17.29
C VAL A 124 7.88 12.51 -17.54
N SER A 125 7.97 11.52 -18.43
CA SER A 125 6.83 10.66 -18.74
C SER A 125 6.58 9.64 -17.63
N GLY A 126 5.36 9.09 -17.56
CA GLY A 126 5.04 8.03 -16.59
C GLY A 126 5.87 6.75 -16.82
N SER A 127 6.43 6.54 -18.01
CA SER A 127 7.36 5.44 -18.28
C SER A 127 8.76 5.66 -17.72
N ASP A 128 9.15 6.91 -17.45
CA ASP A 128 10.46 7.27 -16.90
C ASP A 128 10.47 7.30 -15.36
N ILE A 129 9.31 7.11 -14.72
CA ILE A 129 9.16 7.12 -13.27
C ILE A 129 9.10 5.69 -12.75
N TYR A 130 10.07 5.34 -11.90
CA TYR A 130 10.11 4.06 -11.18
C TYR A 130 9.50 4.20 -9.80
N VAL A 131 8.65 3.27 -9.41
CA VAL A 131 7.88 3.36 -8.15
C VAL A 131 8.01 2.07 -7.35
N ASN A 132 8.37 2.20 -6.07
CA ASN A 132 8.15 1.16 -5.07
C ASN A 132 6.93 1.53 -4.21
N VAL A 133 5.91 0.67 -4.20
CA VAL A 133 4.64 0.87 -3.46
C VAL A 133 4.55 0.05 -2.17
N GLN A 134 5.64 -0.61 -1.77
CA GLN A 134 5.70 -1.49 -0.59
C GLN A 134 6.01 -0.80 0.76
N PRO A 135 6.62 0.40 0.85
CA PRO A 135 6.86 1.03 2.15
C PRO A 135 5.57 1.23 2.95
N LEU A 136 5.56 0.76 4.20
CA LEU A 136 4.36 0.72 5.06
C LEU A 136 3.87 2.11 5.48
N SER A 137 4.77 3.11 5.50
CA SER A 137 4.48 4.49 5.87
C SER A 137 5.61 5.40 5.39
N GLY A 138 5.44 6.73 5.53
CA GLY A 138 6.45 7.71 5.10
C GLY A 138 7.80 7.56 5.81
N ALA A 139 7.80 7.20 7.10
CA ALA A 139 9.04 6.99 7.85
C ALA A 139 9.83 5.78 7.34
N ALA A 140 9.14 4.65 7.09
CA ALA A 140 9.75 3.46 6.52
C ALA A 140 10.29 3.72 5.10
N ALA A 141 9.59 4.54 4.30
CA ALA A 141 10.05 4.93 2.97
C ALA A 141 11.36 5.74 3.03
N ASN A 142 11.44 6.75 3.91
CA ASN A 142 12.65 7.55 4.08
C ASN A 142 13.83 6.71 4.57
N LEU A 143 13.60 5.81 5.53
CA LEU A 143 14.63 4.91 6.03
C LEU A 143 15.14 3.97 4.93
N ALA A 144 14.25 3.43 4.08
CA ALA A 144 14.65 2.60 2.95
C ALA A 144 15.48 3.36 1.91
N VAL A 145 15.23 4.67 1.73
CA VAL A 145 16.07 5.52 0.88
C VAL A 145 17.46 5.68 1.50
N TYR A 146 17.55 5.99 2.79
CA TYR A 146 18.85 6.11 3.47
C TYR A 146 19.65 4.81 3.40
N ASP A 147 19.03 3.67 3.71
CA ASP A 147 19.68 2.36 3.62
C ASP A 147 20.19 2.04 2.20
N ALA A 148 19.49 2.52 1.17
CA ALA A 148 19.85 2.25 -0.22
C ALA A 148 20.98 3.13 -0.78
N VAL A 149 21.16 4.36 -0.27
CA VAL A 149 22.06 5.35 -0.92
C VAL A 149 22.98 6.12 0.03
N VAL A 150 22.92 5.87 1.34
CA VAL A 150 23.72 6.58 2.36
C VAL A 150 24.52 5.58 3.18
N ASP A 151 25.82 5.80 3.32
CA ASP A 151 26.69 4.96 4.15
C ASP A 151 26.76 5.48 5.60
N VAL A 152 27.10 4.60 6.54
CA VAL A 152 27.28 5.01 7.95
C VAL A 152 28.44 5.99 8.05
N GLY A 153 28.14 7.20 8.56
CA GLY A 153 29.11 8.29 8.70
C GLY A 153 28.95 9.40 7.65
N ASP A 154 28.15 9.16 6.61
CA ASP A 154 27.79 10.20 5.65
C ASP A 154 26.96 11.30 6.30
N VAL A 155 27.04 12.50 5.72
CA VAL A 155 26.29 13.67 6.17
C VAL A 155 25.02 13.81 5.33
N VAL A 156 23.87 13.73 5.99
CA VAL A 156 22.56 14.04 5.41
C VAL A 156 22.12 15.42 5.87
N MET A 157 21.61 16.24 4.95
CA MET A 157 21.08 17.57 5.25
C MET A 157 19.56 17.57 5.06
N GLY A 158 18.83 17.93 6.11
CA GLY A 158 17.37 18.11 6.12
C GLY A 158 16.99 19.47 6.68
N MET A 159 15.71 19.86 6.51
CA MET A 159 15.18 21.06 7.15
C MET A 159 15.00 20.82 8.65
N ASP A 160 15.40 21.79 9.47
CA ASP A 160 15.28 21.72 10.93
C ASP A 160 13.81 21.59 11.37
N LEU A 161 13.55 20.80 12.42
CA LEU A 161 12.20 20.52 12.92
C LEU A 161 11.45 21.79 13.35
N TYR A 162 12.13 22.75 14.00
CA TYR A 162 11.54 24.02 14.41
C TYR A 162 11.26 24.96 13.22
N GLN A 163 11.83 24.65 12.05
CA GLN A 163 11.59 25.35 10.79
C GLN A 163 10.58 24.64 9.88
N GLY A 164 9.87 23.63 10.40
CA GLY A 164 8.87 22.86 9.65
C GLY A 164 9.40 21.58 9.03
N GLY A 165 10.60 21.14 9.43
CA GLY A 165 11.13 19.83 9.09
C GLY A 165 10.26 18.67 9.59
N HIS A 166 10.69 17.45 9.31
CA HIS A 166 10.04 16.22 9.78
C HIS A 166 11.07 15.36 10.51
N LEU A 167 10.64 14.65 11.55
CA LEU A 167 11.52 13.81 12.40
C LEU A 167 12.44 12.90 11.58
N THR A 168 11.91 12.30 10.52
CA THR A 168 12.63 11.35 9.66
C THR A 168 13.72 11.98 8.78
N HIS A 169 13.90 13.30 8.79
CA HIS A 169 14.93 13.99 7.99
C HIS A 169 16.20 14.31 8.80
N GLY A 170 16.32 13.74 10.00
CA GLY A 170 17.40 14.00 10.96
C GLY A 170 16.93 14.95 12.06
N SER A 171 16.75 14.40 13.27
CA SER A 171 16.31 15.13 14.46
C SER A 171 16.97 14.50 15.68
N GLU A 172 17.34 15.32 16.68
CA GLU A 172 17.86 14.84 17.97
C GLU A 172 16.82 14.07 18.80
N PHE A 173 15.55 14.13 18.40
CA PHE A 173 14.44 13.44 19.07
C PHE A 173 14.14 12.04 18.49
N ASN A 174 14.93 11.56 17.52
CA ASN A 174 14.82 10.19 16.99
C ASN A 174 15.60 9.17 17.83
#